data_AF-A0A511QJV0-F1
#
_entry.id   AF-A0A511QJV0-F1
#
_cell.length_a   1.000
_cell.length_b   1.000
_cell.length_c   1.000
_cell.angle_alpha   90.00
_cell.angle_beta   90.00
_cell.angle_gamma   90.00
#
_symmetry.space_group_name_H-M   'P 1'
#
loop_
_entity.id
_entity.type
_entity.pdbx_description
1 polymer ?
#
loop_
_entity_poly.entity_id
_entity_poly.type
_entity_poly.pdbx_seq_one_letter_code
_entity_poly.pdbx_strand_id
1 'polypeptide(L)'
;MITFDTFVQAGITGFENPTIRFRKKPLNLQTLFVNSHSSMKLVPAENTHEDLGIAKGDWLLIDNALQPLYTDIVVFEQHGESHIARWSTLCHEVSASAKEWDDLYLMGVITLSIHHFRQPPPLPLHQNLTELDLHQLIITQEYSTILCRAAGLSMMPFIWDHDILLLERHLKAENEDVVVLSLNNDLVVKRLDLSRRALYSDNPQFRPYPLTQDDYIRLHGVVRRSLRLHRAIMVNL
;
A
#
# COMPACT_ATOMS: atom_id res chain seq x y z
N MET A 1 16.63 -6.41 31.33
CA MET A 1 15.81 -7.27 30.46
C MET A 1 14.64 -6.41 30.04
N ILE A 2 14.79 -5.66 28.95
CA ILE A 2 13.78 -4.73 28.45
C ILE A 2 12.99 -5.52 27.41
N THR A 3 11.77 -5.91 27.75
CA THR A 3 10.81 -6.50 26.83
C THR A 3 10.27 -5.39 25.92
N PHE A 4 10.63 -5.45 24.64
CA PHE A 4 10.04 -4.61 23.61
C PHE A 4 8.72 -5.25 23.15
N ASP A 5 7.61 -4.94 23.82
CA ASP A 5 6.27 -5.51 23.52
C ASP A 5 5.58 -4.89 22.29
N THR A 6 6.31 -4.60 21.21
CA THR A 6 5.70 -4.09 19.96
C THR A 6 6.51 -4.53 18.74
N PHE A 7 6.51 -5.83 18.45
CA PHE A 7 7.10 -6.35 17.23
C PHE A 7 6.12 -6.25 16.05
N VAL A 8 6.41 -5.33 15.15
CA VAL A 8 6.01 -5.43 13.74
C VAL A 8 6.95 -6.44 13.11
N GLN A 9 6.56 -7.71 13.03
CA GLN A 9 7.33 -8.73 12.32
C GLN A 9 7.06 -8.62 10.82
N ALA A 10 8.02 -8.08 10.06
CA ALA A 10 7.98 -8.24 8.60
C ALA A 10 8.54 -9.62 8.22
N GLY A 11 7.76 -10.40 7.47
CA GLY A 11 8.31 -11.58 6.80
C GLY A 11 9.09 -11.11 5.58
N ILE A 12 10.42 -11.28 5.57
CA ILE A 12 11.20 -11.16 4.33
C ILE A 12 11.09 -12.49 3.61
N THR A 13 10.27 -12.56 2.56
CA THR A 13 10.40 -13.65 1.59
C THR A 13 11.52 -13.26 0.63
N GLY A 14 12.76 -13.56 1.01
CA GLY A 14 13.90 -13.51 0.10
C GLY A 14 13.80 -14.65 -0.90
N PHE A 15 14.18 -14.40 -2.15
CA PHE A 15 14.24 -15.44 -3.17
C PHE A 15 15.04 -16.65 -2.67
N GLU A 16 14.48 -17.84 -2.87
CA GLU A 16 15.08 -19.11 -2.51
C GLU A 16 16.47 -19.28 -3.14
N ASN A 17 17.29 -20.07 -2.46
CA ASN A 17 18.65 -20.46 -2.82
C ASN A 17 18.80 -20.67 -4.34
N PRO A 18 19.80 -20.04 -5.00
CA PRO A 18 20.01 -20.11 -6.45
C PRO A 18 20.26 -21.52 -7.02
N THR A 19 20.40 -22.54 -6.17
CA THR A 19 20.54 -23.95 -6.58
C THR A 19 19.23 -24.76 -6.55
N ILE A 20 18.10 -24.21 -6.11
CA ILE A 20 16.81 -24.93 -6.07
C ILE A 20 16.14 -24.89 -7.44
N ARG A 21 16.00 -26.06 -8.09
CA ARG A 21 15.24 -26.26 -9.36
C ARG A 21 13.72 -26.25 -9.15
N PHE A 22 13.19 -25.26 -8.45
CA PHE A 22 11.76 -24.95 -8.45
C PHE A 22 11.62 -23.46 -8.74
N ARG A 23 11.51 -23.11 -10.03
CA ARG A 23 11.08 -21.78 -10.42
C ARG A 23 9.59 -21.65 -10.09
N LYS A 24 9.26 -21.18 -8.88
CA LYS A 24 7.99 -20.45 -8.71
C LYS A 24 7.94 -19.38 -9.81
N LYS A 25 6.81 -19.27 -10.51
CA LYS A 25 6.60 -18.24 -11.55
C LYS A 25 7.03 -16.89 -10.96
N PRO A 26 7.78 -16.04 -11.71
CA PRO A 26 8.16 -14.74 -11.20
C PRO A 26 6.90 -13.98 -10.76
N LEU A 27 6.97 -13.37 -9.57
CA LEU A 27 5.90 -12.57 -9.02
C LEU A 27 5.56 -11.45 -10.01
N ASN A 28 4.31 -11.42 -10.48
CA ASN A 28 3.83 -10.42 -11.42
C ASN A 28 2.54 -9.79 -10.86
N LEU A 29 2.62 -8.49 -10.53
CA LEU A 29 1.55 -7.75 -9.86
C LEU A 29 0.31 -7.60 -10.75
N GLN A 30 0.48 -7.52 -12.07
CA GLN A 30 -0.64 -7.53 -13.02
C GLN A 30 -1.46 -8.80 -12.83
N THR A 31 -0.81 -9.98 -12.87
CA THR A 31 -1.52 -11.25 -12.75
C THR A 31 -2.07 -11.53 -11.35
N LEU A 32 -1.54 -10.86 -10.31
CA LEU A 32 -1.98 -11.05 -8.93
C LEU A 32 -3.18 -10.18 -8.59
N PHE A 33 -3.25 -8.97 -9.15
CA PHE A 33 -4.23 -7.97 -8.73
C PHE A 33 -5.23 -7.58 -9.82
N VAL A 34 -4.94 -7.85 -11.09
CA VAL A 34 -5.80 -7.48 -12.22
C VAL A 34 -6.56 -8.71 -12.72
N ASN A 35 -7.83 -8.83 -12.32
CA ASN A 35 -8.71 -9.93 -12.73
C ASN A 35 -9.31 -9.71 -14.14
N SER A 36 -9.51 -8.46 -14.53
CA SER A 36 -10.11 -8.10 -15.83
C SER A 36 -9.52 -6.77 -16.31
N HIS A 37 -8.87 -6.79 -17.47
CA HIS A 37 -8.15 -5.61 -17.97
C HIS A 37 -9.11 -4.53 -18.48
N SER A 38 -10.30 -4.90 -18.96
CA SER A 38 -11.28 -3.97 -19.55
C SER A 38 -12.19 -3.30 -18.52
N SER A 39 -12.39 -3.91 -17.35
CA SER A 39 -13.24 -3.35 -16.28
C SER A 39 -12.44 -2.63 -15.19
N MET A 40 -11.15 -2.94 -15.08
CA MET A 40 -10.28 -2.35 -14.07
C MET A 40 -9.57 -1.10 -14.58
N LYS A 41 -9.36 -0.15 -13.68
CA LYS A 41 -8.71 1.14 -13.96
C LYS A 41 -7.93 1.62 -12.74
N LEU A 42 -6.86 2.39 -12.94
CA LEU A 42 -6.21 3.15 -11.88
C LEU A 42 -6.73 4.59 -11.86
N VAL A 43 -7.08 5.08 -10.68
CA VAL A 43 -7.44 6.49 -10.46
C VAL A 43 -6.68 7.04 -9.25
N PRO A 44 -6.22 8.29 -9.26
CA PRO A 44 -5.60 8.89 -8.08
C PRO A 44 -6.67 9.26 -7.04
N ALA A 45 -6.36 9.07 -5.76
CA ALA A 45 -7.17 9.59 -4.66
C ALA A 45 -7.01 11.12 -4.58
N GLU A 46 -8.09 11.87 -4.75
CA GLU A 46 -8.05 13.34 -4.71
C GLU A 46 -7.91 13.89 -3.28
N ASN A 47 -8.42 13.14 -2.30
CA ASN A 47 -8.47 13.49 -0.89
C ASN A 47 -7.97 12.35 0.00
N THR A 48 -7.61 12.68 1.24
CA THR A 48 -7.24 11.70 2.26
C THR A 48 -8.48 11.24 3.02
N HIS A 49 -8.63 9.92 3.14
CA HIS A 49 -9.65 9.22 3.93
C HIS A 49 -8.95 8.30 4.93
N GLU A 50 -8.57 8.85 6.09
CA GLU A 50 -7.76 8.15 7.09
C GLU A 50 -8.45 6.88 7.65
N ASP A 51 -9.78 6.91 7.80
CA ASP A 51 -10.58 5.78 8.31
C ASP A 51 -10.68 4.61 7.32
N LEU A 52 -10.39 4.88 6.06
CA LEU A 52 -10.24 3.92 4.96
C LEU A 52 -8.76 3.63 4.66
N GLY A 53 -7.87 4.38 5.31
CA GLY A 53 -6.43 4.39 5.10
C GLY A 53 -6.00 4.77 3.67
N ILE A 54 -6.82 5.52 2.96
CA ILE A 54 -6.47 6.04 1.63
C ILE A 54 -5.90 7.44 1.82
N ALA A 55 -4.68 7.68 1.38
CA ALA A 55 -4.09 9.02 1.41
C ALA A 55 -4.26 9.73 0.07
N LYS A 56 -4.32 11.07 0.09
CA LYS A 56 -4.28 11.88 -1.13
C LYS A 56 -3.05 11.52 -1.98
N GLY A 57 -3.27 11.27 -3.26
CA GLY A 57 -2.24 10.88 -4.22
C GLY A 57 -2.00 9.36 -4.30
N ASP A 58 -2.63 8.55 -3.44
CA ASP A 58 -2.62 7.10 -3.61
C ASP A 58 -3.23 6.71 -4.96
N TRP A 59 -2.70 5.67 -5.58
CA TRP A 59 -3.35 5.08 -6.75
C TRP A 59 -4.33 4.01 -6.33
N LEU A 60 -5.57 4.15 -6.77
CA LEU A 60 -6.68 3.27 -6.48
C LEU A 60 -6.96 2.39 -7.69
N LEU A 61 -6.79 1.09 -7.52
CA LEU A 61 -7.23 0.12 -8.50
C LEU A 61 -8.73 -0.13 -8.27
N ILE A 62 -9.54 0.33 -9.20
CA ILE A 62 -11.00 0.17 -9.18
C ILE A 62 -11.42 -0.89 -10.19
N ASP A 63 -12.49 -1.62 -9.88
CA ASP A 63 -13.16 -2.54 -10.81
C ASP A 63 -14.64 -2.16 -10.92
N ASN A 64 -15.05 -1.76 -12.13
CA ASN A 64 -16.42 -1.34 -12.40
C ASN A 64 -17.38 -2.51 -12.72
N ALA A 65 -16.86 -3.72 -12.92
CA ALA A 65 -17.68 -4.90 -13.15
C ALA A 65 -18.14 -5.56 -11.84
N LEU A 66 -17.55 -5.17 -10.71
CA LEU A 66 -17.91 -5.71 -9.40
C LEU A 66 -19.16 -5.03 -8.84
N GLN A 67 -20.08 -5.86 -8.36
CA GLN A 67 -21.14 -5.39 -7.47
C GLN A 67 -20.56 -5.14 -6.08
N PRO A 68 -20.80 -3.97 -5.46
CA PRO A 68 -20.29 -3.69 -4.12
C PRO A 68 -20.88 -4.63 -3.06
N LEU A 69 -20.03 -5.12 -2.17
CA LEU A 69 -20.43 -5.79 -0.93
C LEU A 69 -20.42 -4.80 0.23
N TYR A 70 -21.03 -5.19 1.36
CA TYR A 70 -21.26 -4.33 2.52
C TYR A 70 -20.01 -3.57 3.04
N THR A 71 -18.85 -4.23 3.03
CA THR A 71 -17.59 -3.69 3.55
C THR A 71 -16.71 -3.03 2.50
N ASP A 72 -17.12 -3.06 1.23
CA ASP A 72 -16.33 -2.49 0.15
C ASP A 72 -16.20 -1.00 0.28
N ILE A 73 -15.09 -0.51 -0.28
CA ILE A 73 -14.91 0.90 -0.55
C ILE A 73 -15.18 1.11 -2.03
N VAL A 74 -15.95 2.13 -2.35
CA VAL A 74 -16.30 2.50 -3.72
C VAL A 74 -15.80 3.88 -4.06
N VAL A 75 -15.53 4.09 -5.34
CA VAL A 75 -15.38 5.43 -5.93
C VAL A 75 -16.67 5.74 -6.68
N PHE A 76 -17.22 6.93 -6.47
CA PHE A 76 -18.38 7.41 -7.18
C PHE A 76 -18.24 8.90 -7.50
N GLU A 77 -18.90 9.32 -8.57
CA GLU A 77 -18.98 10.73 -8.95
C GLU A 77 -20.35 11.27 -8.53
N GLN A 78 -20.36 12.46 -7.93
CA GLN A 78 -21.58 13.20 -7.61
C GLN A 78 -21.34 14.68 -7.90
N HIS A 79 -22.22 15.27 -8.71
CA HIS A 79 -22.10 16.68 -9.16
C HIS A 79 -20.74 17.03 -9.81
N GLY A 80 -20.11 16.06 -10.49
CA GLY A 80 -18.81 16.24 -11.16
C GLY A 80 -17.59 16.14 -10.24
N GLU A 81 -17.79 15.80 -8.96
CA GLU A 81 -16.72 15.59 -7.99
C GLU A 81 -16.60 14.10 -7.61
N SER A 82 -15.36 13.62 -7.51
CA SER A 82 -15.04 12.23 -7.15
C SER A 82 -15.04 12.05 -5.63
N HIS A 83 -15.75 11.03 -5.17
CA HIS A 83 -15.93 10.71 -3.77
C HIS A 83 -15.56 9.25 -3.48
N ILE A 84 -15.11 9.00 -2.25
CA ILE A 84 -14.76 7.68 -1.75
C ILE A 84 -15.53 7.42 -0.46
N ALA A 85 -16.21 6.28 -0.38
CA ALA A 85 -16.93 5.87 0.82
C ALA A 85 -16.99 4.34 0.95
N ARG A 86 -17.25 3.86 2.17
CA ARG A 86 -17.73 2.48 2.36
C ARG A 86 -19.13 2.37 1.75
N TRP A 87 -19.39 1.27 1.04
CA TRP A 87 -20.68 1.01 0.41
C TRP A 87 -21.84 1.06 1.40
N SER A 88 -21.68 0.44 2.57
CA SER A 88 -22.66 0.47 3.65
C SER A 88 -23.00 1.89 4.14
N THR A 89 -21.98 2.73 4.33
CA THR A 89 -22.16 4.14 4.72
C THR A 89 -22.91 4.91 3.63
N LEU A 90 -22.50 4.74 2.37
CA LEU A 90 -23.15 5.39 1.24
C LEU A 90 -24.63 4.99 1.11
N CYS A 91 -24.95 3.70 1.19
CA CYS A 91 -26.35 3.24 1.16
C CYS A 91 -27.18 3.85 2.28
N HIS A 92 -26.61 3.97 3.49
CA HIS A 92 -27.29 4.58 4.63
C HIS A 92 -27.55 6.07 4.39
N GLU A 93 -26.56 6.81 3.87
CA GLU A 93 -26.68 8.25 3.59
C GLU A 93 -27.72 8.55 2.48
N VAL A 94 -27.72 7.77 1.40
CA VAL A 94 -28.73 7.90 0.33
C VAL A 94 -30.12 7.59 0.87
N SER A 95 -30.28 6.52 1.64
CA SER A 95 -31.57 6.16 2.25
C SER A 95 -32.08 7.22 3.24
N ALA A 96 -31.17 7.84 4.00
CA ALA A 96 -31.52 8.85 5.00
C ALA A 96 -31.82 10.23 4.39
N SER A 97 -31.19 10.57 3.27
CA SER A 97 -31.31 11.90 2.66
C SER A 97 -32.54 12.07 1.77
N ALA A 98 -33.35 11.02 1.57
CA ALA A 98 -34.44 10.96 0.58
C ALA A 98 -34.02 11.40 -0.83
N LYS A 99 -32.70 11.48 -1.08
CA LYS A 99 -32.13 11.74 -2.40
C LYS A 99 -32.27 10.45 -3.21
N GLU A 100 -32.77 10.60 -4.42
CA GLU A 100 -32.74 9.52 -5.39
C GLU A 100 -31.29 9.24 -5.79
N TRP A 101 -30.99 8.01 -6.21
CA TRP A 101 -29.68 7.60 -6.71
C TRP A 101 -29.31 8.30 -8.03
N ASP A 102 -30.21 9.11 -8.58
CA ASP A 102 -30.20 9.63 -9.94
C ASP A 102 -28.99 10.54 -10.25
N ASP A 103 -28.41 11.20 -9.24
CA ASP A 103 -27.24 12.07 -9.40
C ASP A 103 -25.89 11.38 -9.04
N LEU A 104 -25.91 10.09 -8.72
CA LEU A 104 -24.73 9.33 -8.30
C LEU A 104 -24.29 8.35 -9.39
N TYR A 105 -23.06 8.53 -9.87
CA TYR A 105 -22.45 7.60 -10.82
C TYR A 105 -21.39 6.74 -10.12
N LEU A 106 -21.69 5.47 -9.89
CA LEU A 106 -20.73 4.53 -9.32
C LEU A 106 -19.62 4.21 -10.32
N MET A 107 -18.39 4.63 -10.02
CA MET A 107 -17.25 4.37 -10.89
C MET A 107 -16.71 2.94 -10.74
N GLY A 108 -16.76 2.39 -9.52
CA GLY A 108 -16.36 1.00 -9.25
C GLY A 108 -15.96 0.75 -7.80
N VAL A 109 -15.65 -0.52 -7.51
CA VAL A 109 -15.15 -0.96 -6.20
C VAL A 109 -13.63 -0.83 -6.16
N ILE A 110 -13.09 -0.22 -5.11
CA ILE A 110 -11.64 -0.18 -4.85
C ILE A 110 -11.20 -1.57 -4.38
N THR A 111 -10.33 -2.22 -5.16
CA THR A 111 -9.78 -3.53 -4.80
C THR A 111 -8.43 -3.41 -4.10
N LEU A 112 -7.62 -2.44 -4.51
CA LEU A 112 -6.26 -2.20 -4.02
C LEU A 112 -6.00 -0.68 -3.97
N SER A 113 -5.37 -0.19 -2.91
CA SER A 113 -4.74 1.14 -2.89
C SER A 113 -3.21 1.02 -2.82
N ILE A 114 -2.53 1.94 -3.50
CA ILE A 114 -1.08 2.00 -3.58
C ILE A 114 -0.64 3.35 -3.03
N HIS A 115 -0.03 3.33 -1.85
CA HIS A 115 0.58 4.50 -1.24
C HIS A 115 2.02 4.67 -1.72
N HIS A 116 2.47 5.91 -1.94
CA HIS A 116 3.80 6.23 -2.47
C HIS A 116 4.62 7.04 -1.45
N PHE A 117 5.76 6.50 -1.00
CA PHE A 117 6.63 7.18 -0.01
C PHE A 117 7.62 8.19 -0.61
N ARG A 118 7.86 8.10 -1.92
CA ARG A 118 8.44 9.21 -2.69
C ARG A 118 7.61 9.42 -3.94
N GLN A 119 7.61 10.65 -4.45
CA GLN A 119 6.83 11.07 -5.61
C GLN A 119 6.86 10.02 -6.74
N PRO A 120 5.71 9.46 -7.15
CA PRO A 120 5.65 8.60 -8.31
C PRO A 120 5.73 9.43 -9.60
N PRO A 121 6.07 8.82 -10.75
CA PRO A 121 5.76 9.44 -12.04
C PRO A 121 4.25 9.74 -12.11
N PRO A 122 3.82 10.72 -12.91
CA PRO A 122 2.40 10.96 -13.09
C PRO A 122 1.73 9.70 -13.64
N LEU A 123 0.53 9.39 -13.13
CA LEU A 123 -0.26 8.27 -13.63
C LEU A 123 -0.61 8.54 -15.10
N PRO A 124 -0.25 7.64 -16.05
CA PRO A 124 -0.59 7.83 -17.46
C PRO A 124 -2.10 7.91 -17.65
N LEU A 125 -2.55 8.75 -18.58
CA LEU A 125 -3.96 8.76 -19.00
C LEU A 125 -4.29 7.44 -19.68
N HIS A 126 -5.37 6.80 -19.24
CA HIS A 126 -5.85 5.53 -19.76
C HIS A 126 -7.35 5.39 -19.48
N GLN A 127 -8.04 4.59 -20.29
CA GLN A 127 -9.45 4.28 -20.04
C GLN A 127 -9.63 3.09 -19.08
N ASN A 128 -8.80 2.06 -19.27
CA ASN A 128 -8.76 0.84 -18.47
C ASN A 128 -7.36 0.21 -18.58
N LEU A 129 -7.15 -0.95 -17.95
CA LEU A 129 -5.86 -1.64 -17.92
C LEU A 129 -5.53 -2.45 -19.18
N THR A 130 -6.28 -2.35 -20.28
CA THR A 130 -5.84 -2.95 -21.56
C THR A 130 -4.66 -2.18 -22.18
N GLU A 131 -4.49 -0.91 -21.81
CA GLU A 131 -3.45 0.00 -22.30
C GLU A 131 -2.29 0.16 -21.28
N LEU A 132 -2.39 -0.45 -20.10
CA LEU A 132 -1.47 -0.21 -18.98
C LEU A 132 -1.17 -1.49 -18.20
N ASP A 133 0.12 -1.74 -17.94
CA ASP A 133 0.58 -2.85 -17.10
C ASP A 133 0.95 -2.35 -15.68
N LEU A 134 0.21 -2.84 -14.68
CA LEU A 134 0.36 -2.52 -13.26
C LEU A 134 1.74 -2.93 -12.74
N HIS A 135 2.27 -4.06 -13.18
CA HIS A 135 3.58 -4.53 -12.72
C HIS A 135 4.68 -3.59 -13.20
N GLN A 136 4.69 -3.23 -14.49
CA GLN A 136 5.68 -2.32 -15.06
C GLN A 136 5.59 -0.90 -14.49
N LEU A 137 4.38 -0.46 -14.12
CA LEU A 137 4.17 0.87 -13.52
C LEU A 137 4.69 0.94 -12.07
N ILE A 138 4.58 -0.16 -11.33
CA ILE A 138 4.92 -0.21 -9.91
C ILE A 138 6.36 -0.69 -9.70
N ILE A 139 6.81 -1.74 -10.39
CA ILE A 139 8.13 -2.35 -10.19
C ILE A 139 9.11 -1.71 -11.17
N THR A 140 10.03 -0.91 -10.63
CA THR A 140 11.04 -0.21 -11.43
C THR A 140 12.26 -1.08 -11.74
N GLN A 141 12.66 -1.92 -10.78
CA GLN A 141 13.79 -2.83 -10.88
C GLN A 141 13.45 -4.18 -10.23
N GLU A 142 13.03 -5.15 -11.04
CA GLU A 142 12.58 -6.47 -10.56
C GLU A 142 13.61 -7.16 -9.66
N TYR A 143 14.89 -7.21 -10.07
CA TYR A 143 15.95 -7.92 -9.36
C TYR A 143 16.38 -7.30 -8.03
N SER A 144 15.98 -6.05 -7.76
CA SER A 144 16.34 -5.31 -6.55
C SER A 144 15.11 -4.89 -5.73
N THR A 145 13.92 -5.36 -6.11
CA THR A 145 12.67 -5.15 -5.38
C THR A 145 12.30 -6.40 -4.61
N ILE A 146 12.01 -6.24 -3.32
CA ILE A 146 11.55 -7.31 -2.42
C ILE A 146 10.16 -6.96 -1.93
N LEU A 147 9.30 -7.98 -1.82
CA LEU A 147 8.04 -7.86 -1.10
C LEU A 147 8.21 -8.26 0.37
N CYS A 148 7.65 -7.44 1.25
CA CYS A 148 7.51 -7.74 2.66
C CYS A 148 6.05 -7.57 3.06
N ARG A 149 5.56 -8.36 4.02
CA ARG A 149 4.26 -8.10 4.64
C ARG A 149 4.46 -7.29 5.91
N ALA A 150 3.76 -6.17 6.04
CA ALA A 150 3.73 -5.38 7.26
C ALA A 150 2.98 -6.12 8.37
N ALA A 151 3.33 -5.81 9.62
CA ALA A 151 2.65 -6.28 10.81
C ALA A 151 2.42 -5.11 11.77
N GLY A 152 1.34 -5.09 12.54
CA GLY A 152 1.12 -4.07 13.59
C GLY A 152 0.88 -2.64 13.10
N LEU A 153 0.91 -1.67 14.04
CA LEU A 153 0.23 -0.37 13.87
C LEU A 153 1.17 0.86 13.89
N SER A 154 2.48 0.67 14.05
CA SER A 154 3.39 1.80 14.27
C SER A 154 3.50 2.75 13.08
N MET A 155 3.28 2.23 11.87
CA MET A 155 3.46 2.98 10.63
C MET A 155 2.14 3.50 10.03
N MET A 156 1.05 3.43 10.80
CA MET A 156 -0.22 4.07 10.44
C MET A 156 -0.08 5.60 10.44
N PRO A 157 -0.81 6.33 9.57
CA PRO A 157 -1.89 5.84 8.70
C PRO A 157 -1.43 5.32 7.33
N PHE A 158 -0.13 5.36 7.01
CA PHE A 158 0.35 5.06 5.66
C PHE A 158 0.66 3.58 5.41
N ILE A 159 1.10 2.85 6.43
CA ILE A 159 1.28 1.39 6.40
C ILE A 159 0.41 0.78 7.49
N TRP A 160 -0.51 -0.08 7.08
CA TRP A 160 -1.39 -0.81 7.98
C TRP A 160 -0.91 -2.25 8.16
N ASP A 161 -1.46 -2.90 9.19
CA ASP A 161 -1.26 -4.32 9.39
C ASP A 161 -1.66 -5.10 8.12
N HIS A 162 -0.82 -6.05 7.73
CA HIS A 162 -0.98 -6.87 6.52
C HIS A 162 -0.78 -6.17 5.16
N ASP A 163 -0.44 -4.88 5.12
CA ASP A 163 -0.04 -4.24 3.87
C ASP A 163 1.16 -4.96 3.23
N ILE A 164 1.20 -4.98 1.90
CA ILE A 164 2.35 -5.48 1.13
C ILE A 164 3.28 -4.30 0.84
N LEU A 165 4.52 -4.38 1.31
CA LEU A 165 5.54 -3.36 1.13
C LEU A 165 6.46 -3.72 -0.03
N LEU A 166 6.72 -2.73 -0.89
CA LEU A 166 7.72 -2.83 -1.95
C LEU A 166 9.01 -2.18 -1.49
N LEU A 167 9.98 -3.03 -1.17
CA LEU A 167 11.29 -2.67 -0.67
C LEU A 167 12.30 -2.63 -1.82
N GLU A 168 12.84 -1.45 -2.12
CA GLU A 168 13.88 -1.29 -3.14
C GLU A 168 15.27 -1.25 -2.48
N ARG A 169 16.11 -2.23 -2.82
CA ARG A 169 17.46 -2.43 -2.24
C ARG A 169 18.56 -1.62 -2.91
N HIS A 170 18.31 -1.18 -4.15
CA HIS A 170 19.27 -0.43 -4.94
C HIS A 170 19.31 1.06 -4.56
N LEU A 171 18.28 1.54 -3.86
CA LEU A 171 18.19 2.93 -3.45
C LEU A 171 19.09 3.23 -2.26
N LYS A 172 19.70 4.42 -2.29
CA LYS A 172 20.30 5.02 -1.11
C LYS A 172 19.19 5.65 -0.26
N ALA A 173 19.17 5.33 1.03
CA ALA A 173 18.21 5.90 1.95
C ALA A 173 18.48 7.39 2.20
N GLU A 174 17.42 8.19 2.20
CA GLU A 174 17.39 9.63 2.38
C GLU A 174 16.64 9.99 3.67
N ASN A 175 16.69 11.26 4.07
CA ASN A 175 15.90 11.71 5.22
C ASN A 175 14.41 11.56 4.93
N GLU A 176 13.61 11.22 5.95
CA GLU A 176 12.16 10.96 5.87
C GLU A 176 11.75 9.68 5.12
N ASP A 177 12.69 8.95 4.50
CA ASP A 177 12.38 7.67 3.89
C ASP A 177 11.85 6.68 4.93
N VAL A 178 10.84 5.92 4.54
CA VAL A 178 10.46 4.70 5.25
C VAL A 178 11.41 3.59 4.84
N VAL A 179 12.00 2.90 5.81
CA VAL A 179 12.96 1.82 5.59
C VAL A 179 12.57 0.57 6.36
N VAL A 180 13.00 -0.57 5.81
CA VAL A 180 13.05 -1.83 6.56
C VAL A 180 14.50 -2.05 6.98
N LEU A 181 14.73 -2.22 8.28
CA LEU A 181 16.06 -2.48 8.83
C LEU A 181 15.99 -3.47 10.00
N SER A 182 17.10 -4.15 10.27
CA SER A 182 17.30 -4.84 11.54
C SER A 182 17.92 -3.87 12.54
N LEU A 183 17.28 -3.70 13.69
CA LEU A 183 17.78 -2.95 14.85
C LEU A 183 17.95 -3.94 16.01
N ASN A 184 19.18 -4.16 16.46
CA ASN A 184 19.48 -5.08 17.57
C ASN A 184 18.86 -6.48 17.40
N ASN A 185 18.91 -6.98 16.15
CA ASN A 185 18.33 -8.25 15.65
C ASN A 185 16.84 -8.25 15.36
N ASP A 186 16.12 -7.18 15.69
CA ASP A 186 14.69 -7.07 15.42
C ASP A 186 14.44 -6.38 14.08
N LEU A 187 13.65 -7.01 13.22
CA LEU A 187 13.29 -6.43 11.94
C LEU A 187 12.15 -5.42 12.15
N VAL A 188 12.40 -4.16 11.77
CA VAL A 188 11.46 -3.06 11.97
C VAL A 188 11.25 -2.26 10.69
N VAL A 189 10.09 -1.61 10.61
CA VAL A 189 9.76 -0.60 9.61
C VAL A 189 9.64 0.75 10.31
N LYS A 190 10.43 1.74 9.89
CA LYS A 190 10.50 3.08 10.51
C LYS A 190 10.87 4.15 9.48
N ARG A 191 10.59 5.41 9.78
CA ARG A 191 11.16 6.56 9.08
C ARG A 191 12.55 6.90 9.62
N LEU A 192 13.40 7.37 8.71
CA LEU A 192 14.71 7.91 9.05
C LEU A 192 14.63 9.41 9.36
N ASP A 193 15.12 9.79 10.53
CA ASP A 193 15.53 11.17 10.83
C ASP A 193 17.06 11.20 10.88
N LEU A 194 17.67 11.49 9.72
CA LEU A 194 19.12 11.55 9.57
C LEU A 194 19.71 12.76 10.30
N SER A 195 18.95 13.85 10.46
CA SER A 195 19.40 15.06 11.16
C SER A 195 19.54 14.82 12.65
N ARG A 196 18.59 14.12 13.28
CA ARG A 196 18.62 13.76 14.71
C ARG A 196 19.24 12.39 14.97
N ARG A 197 19.60 11.65 13.92
CA ARG A 197 20.05 10.25 13.98
C ARG A 197 19.06 9.39 14.76
N ALA A 198 17.80 9.42 14.37
CA ALA A 198 16.74 8.69 15.03
C ALA A 198 15.89 7.90 14.03
N LEU A 199 15.21 6.88 14.54
CA LEU A 199 14.13 6.20 13.86
C LEU A 199 12.82 6.64 14.48
N TYR A 200 11.81 6.93 13.68
CA TYR A 200 10.49 7.26 14.21
C TYR A 200 9.40 6.57 13.41
N SER A 201 8.19 6.57 13.96
CA SER A 201 7.04 5.92 13.34
C SER A 201 6.03 6.97 12.90
N ASP A 202 5.27 6.69 11.84
CA ASP A 202 4.18 7.57 11.38
C ASP A 202 3.06 7.71 12.42
N ASN A 203 2.87 6.69 13.25
CA ASN A 203 1.90 6.73 14.34
C ASN A 203 2.53 7.44 15.56
N PRO A 204 2.01 8.61 15.98
CA PRO A 204 2.58 9.41 17.08
C PRO A 204 2.51 8.71 18.46
N GLN A 205 1.72 7.65 18.60
CA GLN A 205 1.67 6.85 19.83
C GLN A 205 2.98 6.09 20.09
N PHE A 206 3.82 5.92 19.07
CA PHE A 206 5.09 5.22 19.15
C PHE A 206 6.23 6.22 19.27
N ARG A 207 7.01 6.12 20.36
CA ARG A 207 8.10 7.06 20.61
C ARG A 207 9.23 6.89 19.59
N PRO A 208 9.84 7.99 19.11
CA PRO A 208 11.08 7.93 18.36
C PRO A 208 12.19 7.21 19.15
N TYR A 209 13.05 6.49 18.43
CA TYR A 209 14.21 5.79 18.94
C TYR A 209 15.49 6.50 18.46
N PRO A 210 16.20 7.22 19.34
CA PRO A 210 17.50 7.79 19.02
C PRO A 210 18.53 6.67 18.81
N LEU A 211 19.28 6.73 17.71
CA LEU A 211 20.32 5.75 17.40
C LEU A 211 21.62 6.11 18.13
N THR A 212 22.21 5.11 18.76
CA THR A 212 23.48 5.20 19.49
C THR A 212 24.59 4.47 18.73
N GLN A 213 25.83 4.54 19.24
CA GLN A 213 26.94 3.77 18.67
C GLN A 213 26.89 2.28 19.03
N ASP A 214 26.13 1.92 20.06
CA ASP A 214 25.99 0.55 20.54
C ASP A 214 24.91 -0.22 19.76
N ASP A 215 24.08 0.48 18.97
CA ASP A 215 23.04 -0.13 18.15
C ASP A 215 23.62 -0.87 16.95
N TYR A 216 23.22 -2.14 16.79
CA TYR A 216 23.49 -2.89 15.58
C TYR A 216 22.38 -2.62 14.55
N ILE A 217 22.74 -1.95 13.45
CA ILE A 217 21.80 -1.57 12.39
C ILE A 217 22.19 -2.22 11.07
N ARG A 218 21.22 -2.87 10.42
CA ARG A 218 21.37 -3.37 9.05
C ARG A 218 20.18 -2.95 8.20
N LEU A 219 20.40 -2.03 7.27
CA LEU A 219 19.39 -1.65 6.29
C LEU A 219 19.11 -2.82 5.33
N HIS A 220 17.82 -3.18 5.18
CA HIS A 220 17.37 -4.14 4.18
C HIS A 220 16.90 -3.45 2.90
N GLY A 221 16.35 -2.24 2.98
CA GLY A 221 16.04 -1.39 1.82
C GLY A 221 15.13 -0.21 2.15
N VAL A 222 14.77 0.56 1.12
CA VAL A 222 13.82 1.68 1.20
C VAL A 222 12.44 1.22 0.76
N VAL A 223 11.41 1.47 1.58
CA VAL A 223 10.02 1.17 1.22
C VAL A 223 9.55 2.24 0.24
N ARG A 224 9.30 1.84 -1.00
CA ARG A 224 8.85 2.77 -2.04
C ARG A 224 7.35 2.90 -2.12
N ARG A 225 6.64 1.80 -1.87
CA ARG A 225 5.18 1.75 -1.92
C ARG A 225 4.61 0.80 -0.87
N SER A 226 3.42 1.14 -0.37
CA SER A 226 2.57 0.23 0.41
C SER A 226 1.35 -0.14 -0.43
N LEU A 227 1.02 -1.43 -0.49
CA LEU A 227 -0.11 -1.98 -1.24
C LEU A 227 -1.12 -2.51 -0.23
N ARG A 228 -2.29 -1.90 -0.18
CA ARG A 228 -3.38 -2.32 0.70
C ARG A 228 -4.51 -2.95 -0.08
N LEU A 229 -4.80 -4.20 0.25
CA LEU A 229 -5.93 -4.93 -0.31
C LEU A 229 -7.20 -4.57 0.46
N HIS A 230 -8.15 -3.94 -0.23
CA HIS A 230 -9.46 -3.58 0.33
C HIS A 230 -10.51 -4.64 0.07
N ARG A 231 -10.35 -5.37 -1.03
CA ARG A 231 -11.14 -6.55 -1.37
C ARG A 231 -10.24 -7.77 -1.38
N ALA A 232 -10.67 -8.82 -0.67
CA ALA A 232 -9.98 -10.09 -0.73
C ALA A 232 -9.96 -10.57 -2.18
N ILE A 233 -8.75 -10.77 -2.70
CA ILE A 233 -8.55 -11.38 -4.01
C ILE A 233 -8.36 -12.87 -3.77
N MET A 234 -9.04 -13.73 -4.54
CA MET A 234 -8.77 -15.16 -4.54
C MET A 234 -7.40 -15.41 -5.18
N VAL A 235 -6.33 -15.11 -4.45
CA VAL A 235 -4.97 -15.46 -4.88
C VAL A 235 -4.61 -16.78 -4.23
N ASN A 236 -4.51 -17.84 -5.02
CA ASN A 236 -3.83 -19.06 -4.59
C ASN A 236 -2.31 -18.75 -4.52
N LEU A 237 -1.83 -18.25 -3.38
CA LEU A 237 -0.40 -18.10 -3.08
C LEU A 237 0.20 -19.39 -2.50
#